data_AF-A0A8J6I1I4-F1
#
_entry.id   AF-A0A8J6I1I4-F1
#
_cell.length_a   1.000
_cell.length_b   1.000
_cell.length_c   1.000
_cell.angle_alpha   90.00
_cell.angle_beta   90.00
_cell.angle_gamma   90.00
#
_symmetry.space_group_name_H-M   'P 1'
#
loop_
_entity.id
_entity.type
_entity.pdbx_description
1 polymer ?
#
loop_
_entity_poly.entity_id
_entity_poly.type
_entity_poly.pdbx_seq_one_letter_code
_entity_poly.pdbx_strand_id
1 'polypeptide(L)'
;MWRDSDHGVEIVIVHRPRRRDWTLPKGKLDAGELTLTAACREVWEETGMRVAPQNHLARVRYPMPTNGGSVEKIVDYWVMRFVSQGKFIPNDEIDDLRWMPVDRARDLLIYPRDIELVKLFATQPRITGVVVLLPTNESSKREAESTATLLALFEPERITQLAPRGRQLALEYLATLRGLLVETRALKDGKPKEALSVIRDHATEYPASVVSADQDLAQRVKKKLAERDGIAQQPPATEDATLWILGFTGRNLSAMDAFRSNGAPW
;
A
#
# COMPACT_ATOMS: atom_id res chain seq x y z
N MET A 1 -4.61 -1.51 -9.41
CA MET A 1 -4.07 -2.86 -9.12
C MET A 1 -3.51 -3.48 -10.39
N TRP A 2 -2.56 -4.40 -10.27
CA TRP A 2 -1.90 -5.07 -11.39
C TRP A 2 -1.65 -6.56 -11.13
N ARG A 3 -1.44 -7.33 -12.19
CA ARG A 3 -0.95 -8.72 -12.18
C ARG A 3 0.02 -8.98 -13.32
N ASP A 4 0.85 -10.01 -13.18
CA ASP A 4 1.58 -10.57 -14.30
C ASP A 4 0.67 -11.54 -15.08
N SER A 5 0.91 -11.63 -16.38
CA SER A 5 0.19 -12.46 -17.35
C SER A 5 1.13 -12.90 -18.47
N ASP A 6 0.67 -13.81 -19.33
CA ASP A 6 1.41 -14.24 -20.52
C ASP A 6 1.67 -13.09 -21.51
N HIS A 7 0.89 -12.01 -21.41
CA HIS A 7 1.02 -10.80 -22.24
C HIS A 7 1.80 -9.69 -21.51
N GLY A 8 2.50 -10.03 -20.44
CA GLY A 8 3.20 -9.08 -19.58
C GLY A 8 2.27 -8.55 -18.49
N VAL A 9 2.24 -7.23 -18.33
CA VAL A 9 1.64 -6.59 -17.16
C VAL A 9 0.22 -6.17 -17.49
N GLU A 10 -0.73 -6.61 -16.68
CA GLU A 10 -2.13 -6.20 -16.79
C GLU A 10 -2.56 -5.36 -15.61
N ILE A 11 -3.45 -4.41 -15.86
CA ILE A 11 -4.19 -3.64 -14.85
C ILE A 11 -5.68 -3.90 -15.00
N VAL A 12 -6.43 -3.73 -13.91
CA VAL A 12 -7.88 -3.75 -13.98
C VAL A 12 -8.43 -2.37 -14.32
N ILE A 13 -9.43 -2.33 -15.19
CA ILE A 13 -10.33 -1.20 -15.40
C ILE A 13 -11.76 -1.66 -15.19
N VAL A 14 -12.63 -0.74 -14.78
CA VAL A 14 -14.05 -1.01 -14.49
C VAL A 14 -14.94 -0.15 -15.37
N HIS A 15 -16.07 -0.71 -15.80
CA HIS A 15 -17.09 -0.02 -16.58
C HIS A 15 -18.21 0.48 -15.68
N ARG A 16 -18.63 1.73 -15.89
CA ARG A 16 -19.73 2.35 -15.15
C ARG A 16 -20.94 2.54 -16.05
N PRO A 17 -22.04 1.77 -15.91
CA PRO A 17 -23.15 1.78 -16.85
C PRO A 17 -23.85 3.15 -16.93
N ARG A 18 -23.98 3.84 -15.79
CA ARG A 18 -24.59 5.19 -15.72
C ARG A 18 -23.80 6.26 -16.47
N ARG A 19 -22.47 6.11 -16.54
CA ARG A 19 -21.56 7.06 -17.20
C ARG A 19 -21.17 6.61 -18.60
N ARG A 20 -21.36 5.32 -18.93
CA ARG A 20 -20.93 4.65 -20.16
C ARG A 20 -19.44 4.84 -20.43
N ASP A 21 -18.63 4.66 -19.38
CA ASP A 21 -17.20 4.87 -19.45
C ASP A 21 -16.40 3.80 -18.70
N TRP A 22 -15.12 3.72 -19.05
CA TRP A 22 -14.12 2.93 -18.35
C TRP A 22 -13.22 3.82 -17.53
N THR A 23 -12.93 3.41 -16.31
CA THR A 23 -12.09 4.15 -15.36
C THR A 23 -11.31 3.18 -14.47
N LEU A 24 -10.34 3.71 -13.72
CA LEU A 24 -9.70 2.96 -12.64
C LEU A 24 -10.65 2.85 -11.43
N PRO A 25 -10.63 1.71 -10.70
CA PRO A 25 -11.39 1.53 -9.48
C PRO A 25 -11.11 2.62 -8.44
N LYS A 26 -12.16 3.18 -7.83
CA LYS A 26 -12.08 4.19 -6.77
C LYS A 26 -13.48 4.51 -6.24
N GLY A 27 -13.55 4.88 -4.97
CA GLY A 27 -14.76 5.50 -4.42
C GLY A 27 -14.49 6.51 -3.32
N LYS A 28 -15.45 6.67 -2.42
CA LYS A 28 -15.44 7.73 -1.40
C LYS A 28 -14.93 7.17 -0.09
N LEU A 29 -14.29 8.02 0.71
CA LEU A 29 -13.97 7.67 2.08
C LEU A 29 -15.25 7.60 2.92
N ASP A 30 -15.34 6.57 3.75
CA ASP A 30 -16.27 6.58 4.87
C ASP A 30 -15.76 7.49 6.00
N ALA A 31 -16.65 7.85 6.92
CA ALA A 31 -16.31 8.74 8.03
C ALA A 31 -15.19 8.14 8.90
N GLY A 32 -14.06 8.83 8.96
CA GLY A 32 -12.87 8.39 9.72
C GLY A 32 -12.05 7.30 9.03
N GLU A 33 -12.35 6.96 7.78
CA GLU A 33 -11.62 5.95 7.01
C GLU A 33 -10.30 6.53 6.47
N LEU A 34 -9.24 5.70 6.49
CA LEU A 34 -7.96 6.05 5.90
C LEU A 34 -7.99 5.83 4.38
N THR A 35 -7.28 6.67 3.63
CA THR A 35 -7.27 6.60 2.15
C THR A 35 -6.83 5.24 1.61
N LEU A 36 -5.83 4.62 2.25
CA LEU A 36 -5.38 3.27 1.87
C LEU A 36 -6.43 2.20 2.18
N THR A 37 -7.09 2.28 3.35
CA THR A 37 -8.16 1.36 3.73
C THR A 37 -9.32 1.45 2.74
N ALA A 38 -9.74 2.67 2.41
CA ALA A 38 -10.77 2.93 1.41
C ALA A 38 -10.37 2.38 0.04
N ALA A 39 -9.13 2.62 -0.41
CA ALA A 39 -8.68 2.10 -1.69
C ALA A 39 -8.75 0.56 -1.76
N CYS A 40 -8.39 -0.16 -0.68
CA CYS A 40 -8.52 -1.61 -0.62
C CYS A 40 -10.00 -2.06 -0.58
N ARG A 41 -10.85 -1.37 0.18
CA ARG A 41 -12.29 -1.65 0.27
C ARG A 41 -12.97 -1.46 -1.09
N GLU A 42 -12.75 -0.32 -1.73
CA GLU A 42 -13.33 0.03 -3.03
C GLU A 42 -12.90 -0.97 -4.11
N VAL A 43 -11.62 -1.37 -4.13
CA VAL A 43 -11.18 -2.45 -5.03
C VAL A 43 -11.96 -3.74 -4.76
N TRP A 44 -12.14 -4.13 -3.49
CA TRP A 44 -12.92 -5.32 -3.16
C TRP A 44 -14.38 -5.20 -3.58
N GLU A 45 -15.03 -4.06 -3.33
CA GLU A 45 -16.44 -3.81 -3.64
C GLU A 45 -16.70 -3.76 -5.16
N GLU A 46 -15.85 -3.06 -5.91
CA GLU A 46 -16.02 -2.85 -7.35
C GLU A 46 -15.56 -4.04 -8.20
N THR A 47 -14.68 -4.90 -7.67
CA THR A 47 -14.04 -5.97 -8.49
C THR A 47 -14.12 -7.36 -7.89
N GLY A 48 -14.46 -7.48 -6.60
CA GLY A 48 -14.36 -8.74 -5.85
C GLY A 48 -12.93 -9.22 -5.67
N MET A 49 -11.91 -8.39 -5.90
CA MET A 49 -10.50 -8.81 -5.83
C MET A 49 -9.86 -8.43 -4.52
N ARG A 50 -9.07 -9.36 -3.96
CA ARG A 50 -8.15 -9.10 -2.85
C ARG A 50 -6.82 -8.63 -3.41
N VAL A 51 -6.24 -7.66 -2.72
CA VAL A 51 -5.03 -6.96 -3.15
C VAL A 51 -4.09 -6.72 -1.99
N ALA A 52 -2.80 -6.63 -2.31
CA ALA A 52 -1.75 -6.18 -1.40
C ALA A 52 -1.20 -4.83 -1.90
N PRO A 53 -1.33 -3.73 -1.12
CA PRO A 53 -0.71 -2.46 -1.44
C PRO A 53 0.82 -2.55 -1.52
N GLN A 54 1.42 -1.74 -2.38
CA GLN A 54 2.88 -1.68 -2.57
C GLN A 54 3.47 -0.30 -2.32
N ASN A 55 2.94 0.73 -2.96
CA ASN A 55 3.38 2.11 -2.80
C ASN A 55 2.29 3.09 -3.26
N HIS A 56 2.36 4.34 -2.79
CA HIS A 56 1.52 5.41 -3.31
C HIS A 56 1.93 5.71 -4.75
N LEU A 57 0.94 5.89 -5.63
CA LEU A 57 1.19 6.20 -7.05
C LEU A 57 1.14 7.71 -7.28
N ALA A 58 -0.01 8.32 -6.96
CA ALA A 58 -0.23 9.74 -7.15
C ALA A 58 -1.49 10.22 -6.45
N ARG A 59 -1.51 11.52 -6.15
CA ARG A 59 -2.72 12.24 -5.78
C ARG A 59 -3.22 13.07 -6.95
N VAL A 60 -4.49 12.90 -7.32
CA VAL A 60 -5.12 13.64 -8.41
C VAL A 60 -6.20 14.56 -7.85
N ARG A 61 -6.17 15.84 -8.25
CA ARG A 61 -7.21 16.85 -7.93
C ARG A 61 -7.92 17.27 -9.20
N TYR A 62 -9.25 17.29 -9.18
CA TYR A 62 -10.04 17.80 -10.31
C TYR A 62 -11.40 18.33 -9.85
N PRO A 63 -11.96 19.34 -10.53
CA PRO A 63 -13.31 19.81 -10.26
C PRO A 63 -14.33 18.74 -10.67
N MET A 64 -15.27 18.44 -9.77
CA MET A 64 -16.40 17.57 -10.01
C MET A 64 -17.67 18.42 -10.02
N PRO A 65 -18.44 18.45 -11.13
CA PRO A 65 -19.69 19.18 -11.19
C PRO A 65 -20.69 18.71 -10.12
N THR A 66 -21.37 19.66 -9.50
CA THR A 66 -22.47 19.44 -8.54
C THR A 66 -23.65 20.33 -8.89
N ASN A 67 -24.82 20.07 -8.29
CA ASN A 67 -25.98 20.97 -8.42
C ASN A 67 -25.63 22.32 -7.77
N GLY A 68 -25.32 23.32 -8.59
CA GLY A 68 -24.96 24.67 -8.13
C GLY A 68 -23.47 25.02 -8.19
N GLY A 69 -22.62 24.20 -8.80
CA GLY A 69 -21.21 24.56 -9.00
C GLY A 69 -20.30 23.36 -9.26
N SER A 70 -19.11 23.40 -8.65
CA SER A 70 -18.15 22.30 -8.67
C SER A 70 -17.50 22.15 -7.31
N VAL A 71 -17.29 20.91 -6.88
CA VAL A 71 -16.48 20.59 -5.69
C VAL A 71 -15.12 20.06 -6.14
N GLU A 72 -14.05 20.39 -5.43
CA GLU A 72 -12.75 19.76 -5.68
C GLU A 72 -12.81 18.30 -5.23
N LYS A 73 -12.57 17.37 -6.16
CA LYS A 73 -12.39 15.96 -5.85
C LYS A 73 -10.90 15.64 -5.78
N ILE A 74 -10.50 15.08 -4.64
CA ILE A 74 -9.13 14.61 -4.36
C ILE A 74 -9.17 13.09 -4.30
N VAL A 75 -8.27 12.43 -5.03
CA VAL A 75 -8.16 10.95 -5.05
C VAL A 75 -6.70 10.55 -4.89
N ASP A 76 -6.42 9.71 -3.89
CA ASP A 76 -5.13 9.04 -3.73
C ASP A 76 -5.16 7.67 -4.41
N TYR A 77 -4.28 7.46 -5.39
CA TYR A 77 -4.11 6.18 -6.07
C TYR A 77 -2.90 5.44 -5.51
N TRP A 78 -3.05 4.13 -5.39
CA TRP A 78 -2.02 3.22 -4.90
C TRP A 78 -1.72 2.14 -5.93
N VAL A 79 -0.44 1.76 -6.02
CA VAL A 79 -0.04 0.54 -6.70
C VAL A 79 -0.38 -0.63 -5.78
N MET A 80 -1.12 -1.60 -6.30
CA MET A 80 -1.56 -2.76 -5.53
C MET A 80 -1.39 -4.02 -6.38
N ARG A 81 -0.78 -5.05 -5.81
CA ARG A 81 -0.61 -6.36 -6.43
C ARG A 81 -1.88 -7.19 -6.25
N PHE A 82 -2.32 -7.86 -7.31
CA PHE A 82 -3.38 -8.85 -7.24
C PHE A 82 -2.98 -10.02 -6.33
N VAL A 83 -3.87 -10.44 -5.44
CA VAL A 83 -3.65 -11.57 -4.52
C VAL A 83 -4.58 -12.72 -4.85
N SER A 84 -5.87 -12.45 -4.90
CA SER A 84 -6.89 -13.43 -5.27
C SER A 84 -8.17 -12.75 -5.70
N GLN A 85 -9.09 -13.52 -6.27
CA GLN A 85 -10.39 -13.02 -6.70
C GLN A 85 -11.49 -13.82 -6.01
N GLY A 86 -12.35 -13.10 -5.28
CA GLY A 86 -13.65 -13.59 -4.85
C GLY A 86 -14.69 -13.40 -5.95
N LYS A 87 -15.97 -13.39 -5.56
CA LYS A 87 -17.07 -13.20 -6.52
C LYS A 87 -17.24 -11.71 -6.84
N PHE A 88 -17.04 -11.34 -8.11
CA PHE A 88 -17.52 -10.05 -8.62
C PHE A 88 -19.05 -10.09 -8.72
N ILE A 89 -19.72 -9.06 -8.20
CA ILE A 89 -21.17 -8.92 -8.24
C ILE A 89 -21.48 -7.60 -8.96
N PRO A 90 -21.86 -7.66 -10.25
CA PRO A 90 -22.32 -6.50 -10.99
C PRO A 90 -23.42 -5.75 -10.25
N ASN A 91 -23.35 -4.42 -10.25
CA ASN A 91 -24.32 -3.54 -9.62
C ASN A 91 -24.54 -2.27 -10.47
N ASP A 92 -25.36 -1.36 -9.95
CA ASP A 92 -25.72 -0.11 -10.64
C ASP A 92 -24.53 0.86 -10.87
N GLU A 93 -23.44 0.68 -10.13
CA GLU A 93 -22.22 1.47 -10.24
C GLU A 93 -21.19 0.85 -11.17
N ILE A 94 -20.99 -0.47 -11.09
CA ILE A 94 -20.04 -1.24 -11.89
C ILE A 94 -20.68 -2.52 -12.39
N ASP A 95 -20.77 -2.69 -13.72
CA ASP A 95 -21.37 -3.85 -14.37
C ASP A 95 -20.38 -4.75 -15.13
N ASP A 96 -19.20 -4.22 -15.47
CA ASP A 96 -18.14 -4.97 -16.16
C ASP A 96 -16.75 -4.56 -15.63
N LEU A 97 -15.79 -5.48 -15.71
CA LEU A 97 -14.38 -5.24 -15.38
C LEU A 97 -13.48 -5.99 -16.36
N ARG A 98 -12.31 -5.43 -16.65
CA ARG A 98 -11.35 -6.04 -17.58
C ARG A 98 -9.94 -5.91 -17.07
N TRP A 99 -9.22 -7.04 -17.12
CA TRP A 99 -7.78 -7.03 -17.14
C TRP A 99 -7.31 -6.58 -18.52
N MET A 100 -6.45 -5.57 -18.55
CA MET A 100 -5.96 -4.95 -19.76
C MET A 100 -4.44 -4.84 -19.70
N PRO A 101 -3.71 -5.22 -20.75
CA PRO A 101 -2.30 -4.86 -20.88
C PRO A 101 -2.11 -3.35 -20.68
N VAL A 102 -1.06 -2.97 -19.95
CA VAL A 102 -0.81 -1.56 -19.57
C VAL A 102 -0.78 -0.63 -20.79
N ASP A 103 -0.18 -1.06 -21.88
CA ASP A 103 -0.06 -0.32 -23.14
C ASP A 103 -1.40 -0.21 -23.92
N ARG A 104 -2.34 -1.12 -23.66
CA ARG A 104 -3.67 -1.17 -24.28
C ARG A 104 -4.77 -0.52 -23.43
N ALA A 105 -4.52 -0.23 -22.15
CA ALA A 105 -5.52 0.39 -21.27
C ALA A 105 -6.02 1.75 -21.80
N ARG A 106 -5.17 2.50 -22.52
CA ARG A 106 -5.53 3.77 -23.15
C ARG A 106 -6.63 3.66 -24.23
N ASP A 107 -6.87 2.45 -24.73
CA ASP A 107 -7.87 2.22 -25.79
C ASP A 107 -9.30 2.27 -25.24
N LEU A 108 -9.46 2.09 -23.91
CA LEU A 108 -10.76 2.12 -23.23
C LEU A 108 -10.90 3.28 -22.25
N LEU A 109 -9.82 3.69 -21.57
CA LEU A 109 -9.85 4.81 -20.64
C LEU A 109 -10.13 6.12 -21.38
N ILE A 110 -11.26 6.78 -21.05
CA ILE A 110 -11.65 8.03 -21.72
C ILE A 110 -11.12 9.29 -21.05
N TYR A 111 -10.64 9.17 -19.80
CA TYR A 111 -10.20 10.32 -19.02
C TYR A 111 -8.69 10.50 -19.13
N PRO A 112 -8.19 11.68 -19.58
CA PRO A 112 -6.75 11.93 -19.68
C PRO A 112 -6.00 11.67 -18.38
N ARG A 113 -6.58 12.05 -17.23
CA ARG A 113 -5.99 11.80 -15.92
C ARG A 113 -5.79 10.31 -15.60
N ASP A 114 -6.70 9.44 -16.05
CA ASP A 114 -6.61 7.99 -15.81
C ASP A 114 -5.51 7.41 -16.72
N ILE A 115 -5.39 7.91 -17.95
CA ILE A 115 -4.29 7.55 -18.87
C ILE A 115 -2.93 7.98 -18.30
N GLU A 116 -2.82 9.20 -17.75
CA GLU A 116 -1.58 9.67 -17.13
C GLU A 116 -1.20 8.84 -15.90
N LEU A 117 -2.16 8.35 -15.11
CA LEU A 117 -1.89 7.41 -14.01
C LEU A 117 -1.34 6.08 -14.53
N VAL A 118 -1.88 5.54 -15.62
CA VAL A 118 -1.37 4.31 -16.23
C VAL A 118 0.04 4.50 -16.78
N LYS A 119 0.32 5.64 -17.44
CA LYS A 119 1.67 5.99 -17.90
C LYS A 119 2.64 6.12 -16.72
N LEU A 120 2.22 6.80 -15.65
CA LEU A 120 3.03 6.93 -14.45
C LEU A 120 3.37 5.54 -13.89
N PHE A 121 2.37 4.67 -13.73
CA PHE A 121 2.57 3.28 -13.30
C PHE A 121 3.57 2.54 -14.20
N ALA A 122 3.45 2.68 -15.52
CA ALA A 122 4.35 2.02 -16.49
C ALA A 122 5.82 2.47 -16.37
N THR A 123 6.07 3.67 -15.83
CA THR A 123 7.44 4.20 -15.62
C THR A 123 8.02 3.88 -14.23
N GLN A 124 7.20 3.39 -13.29
CA GLN A 124 7.66 3.05 -11.95
C GLN A 124 8.49 1.75 -11.95
N PRO A 125 9.51 1.64 -11.08
CA PRO A 125 10.16 0.35 -10.82
C PRO A 125 9.13 -0.69 -10.37
N ARG A 126 9.33 -1.93 -10.82
CA ARG A 126 8.46 -3.05 -10.44
C ARG A 126 8.79 -3.53 -9.05
N ILE A 127 7.96 -3.16 -8.09
CA ILE A 127 8.06 -3.62 -6.71
C ILE A 127 7.83 -5.13 -6.67
N THR A 128 8.87 -5.88 -6.32
CA THR A 128 8.86 -7.34 -6.16
C THR A 128 8.62 -7.75 -4.71
N GLY A 129 8.92 -6.88 -3.75
CA GLY A 129 8.70 -7.15 -2.33
C GLY A 129 8.38 -5.87 -1.56
N VAL A 130 7.50 -6.00 -0.57
CA VAL A 130 7.10 -4.92 0.33
C VAL A 130 7.52 -5.26 1.75
N VAL A 131 8.20 -4.34 2.42
CA VAL A 131 8.45 -4.43 3.85
C VAL A 131 7.75 -3.27 4.54
N VAL A 132 6.79 -3.57 5.40
CA VAL A 132 6.19 -2.56 6.28
C VAL A 132 7.04 -2.45 7.53
N LEU A 133 7.74 -1.32 7.67
CA LEU A 133 8.55 -1.01 8.83
C LEU A 133 7.66 -0.33 9.89
N LEU A 134 7.45 -1.03 11.01
CA LEU A 134 6.61 -0.58 12.11
C LEU A 134 7.50 -0.11 13.28
N PRO A 135 7.56 1.20 13.58
CA PRO A 135 8.12 1.66 14.84
C PRO A 135 7.24 1.25 16.04
N THR A 136 7.85 0.89 17.17
CA THR A 136 7.12 0.63 18.42
C THR A 136 6.57 1.92 19.02
N ASN A 137 5.29 2.23 18.78
CA ASN A 137 4.67 3.47 19.24
C ASN A 137 3.25 3.31 19.83
N GLU A 138 2.71 2.09 19.89
CA GLU A 138 1.34 1.87 20.37
C GLU A 138 1.19 2.20 21.86
N SER A 139 0.19 3.05 22.16
CA SER A 139 -0.09 3.55 23.50
C SER A 139 -1.34 2.91 24.14
N SER A 140 -2.16 2.21 23.33
CA SER A 140 -3.40 1.59 23.78
C SER A 140 -3.76 0.33 22.98
N LYS A 141 -4.61 -0.53 23.57
CA LYS A 141 -5.15 -1.72 22.89
C LYS A 141 -5.89 -1.39 21.59
N ARG A 142 -6.69 -0.31 21.58
CA ARG A 142 -7.46 0.12 20.41
C ARG A 142 -6.55 0.54 19.26
N GLU A 143 -5.45 1.23 19.56
CA GLU A 143 -4.44 1.62 18.58
C GLU A 143 -3.73 0.39 17.99
N ALA A 144 -3.43 -0.61 18.82
CA ALA A 144 -2.85 -1.87 18.39
C ALA A 144 -3.79 -2.66 17.45
N GLU A 145 -5.09 -2.72 17.74
CA GLU A 145 -6.09 -3.39 16.88
C GLU A 145 -6.24 -2.69 15.51
N SER A 146 -6.32 -1.36 15.52
CA SER A 146 -6.37 -0.55 14.29
C SER A 146 -5.11 -0.74 13.45
N THR A 147 -3.94 -0.74 14.10
CA THR A 147 -2.64 -0.95 13.42
C THR A 147 -2.55 -2.35 12.83
N ALA A 148 -2.96 -3.38 13.57
CA ALA A 148 -3.00 -4.76 13.06
C ALA A 148 -3.91 -4.92 11.84
N THR A 149 -5.08 -4.27 11.87
CA THR A 149 -6.03 -4.28 10.74
C THR A 149 -5.43 -3.61 9.51
N LEU A 150 -4.76 -2.47 9.69
CA LEU A 150 -4.04 -1.78 8.62
C LEU A 150 -2.90 -2.64 8.05
N LEU A 151 -2.10 -3.27 8.91
CA LEU A 151 -0.98 -4.15 8.50
C LEU A 151 -1.48 -5.38 7.74
N ALA A 152 -2.67 -5.90 8.08
CA ALA A 152 -3.25 -7.06 7.41
C ALA A 152 -3.59 -6.77 5.93
N LEU A 153 -3.83 -5.50 5.55
CA LEU A 153 -4.08 -5.11 4.15
C LEU A 153 -2.91 -5.43 3.22
N PHE A 154 -1.68 -5.44 3.74
CA PHE A 154 -0.47 -5.75 2.96
C PHE A 154 -0.32 -7.24 2.66
N GLU A 155 -1.21 -8.08 3.19
CA GLU A 155 -1.16 -9.54 3.04
C GLU A 155 0.24 -10.09 3.39
N PRO A 156 0.80 -9.74 4.57
CA PRO A 156 2.15 -10.16 4.92
C PRO A 156 2.21 -11.68 5.10
N GLU A 157 3.35 -12.26 4.72
CA GLU A 157 3.66 -13.69 4.90
C GLU A 157 4.69 -13.93 6.01
N ARG A 158 5.32 -12.85 6.50
CA ARG A 158 6.30 -12.87 7.59
C ARG A 158 6.11 -11.69 8.53
N ILE A 159 6.24 -11.94 9.83
CA ILE A 159 6.27 -10.92 10.88
C ILE A 159 7.55 -11.10 11.68
N THR A 160 8.38 -10.06 11.75
CA THR A 160 9.64 -10.10 12.52
C THR A 160 9.76 -8.88 13.42
N GLN A 161 10.04 -9.12 14.69
CA GLN A 161 10.33 -8.10 15.69
C GLN A 161 11.85 -8.04 15.93
N LEU A 162 12.45 -6.90 15.59
CA LEU A 162 13.86 -6.62 15.83
C LEU A 162 14.08 -6.07 17.23
N ALA A 163 15.08 -6.60 17.94
CA ALA A 163 15.55 -6.08 19.24
C ALA A 163 14.41 -5.78 20.24
N PRO A 164 13.67 -6.82 20.70
CA PRO A 164 12.46 -6.63 21.48
C PRO A 164 12.71 -5.84 22.78
N ARG A 165 11.90 -4.80 23.03
CA ARG A 165 11.76 -4.17 24.35
C ARG A 165 10.36 -4.39 24.93
N GLY A 166 9.86 -5.64 24.83
CA GLY A 166 8.55 -6.03 25.35
C GLY A 166 7.58 -6.53 24.28
N ARG A 167 6.35 -6.79 24.74
CA ARG A 167 5.23 -7.31 23.97
C ARG A 167 4.68 -6.22 23.04
N GLN A 168 4.37 -6.57 21.79
CA GLN A 168 3.70 -5.69 20.84
C GLN A 168 2.36 -6.28 20.45
N LEU A 169 1.28 -5.70 20.96
CA LEU A 169 -0.07 -6.16 20.75
C LEU A 169 -0.47 -6.09 19.27
N ALA A 170 -0.04 -5.07 18.51
CA ALA A 170 -0.35 -5.01 17.08
C ALA A 170 0.21 -6.22 16.30
N LEU A 171 1.43 -6.66 16.62
CA LEU A 171 2.02 -7.82 15.96
C LEU A 171 1.30 -9.12 16.31
N GLU A 172 0.81 -9.26 17.53
CA GLU A 172 0.05 -10.44 17.97
C GLU A 172 -1.34 -10.50 17.36
N TYR A 173 -2.03 -9.36 17.29
CA TYR A 173 -3.30 -9.28 16.59
C TYR A 173 -3.12 -9.56 15.09
N LEU A 174 -2.07 -9.01 14.47
CA LEU A 174 -1.74 -9.30 13.08
C LEU A 174 -1.43 -10.79 12.87
N ALA A 175 -0.61 -11.37 13.75
CA ALA A 175 -0.29 -12.80 13.74
C ALA A 175 -1.56 -13.66 13.82
N THR A 176 -2.50 -13.28 14.68
CA THR A 176 -3.81 -13.96 14.78
C THR A 176 -4.64 -13.81 13.51
N LEU A 177 -4.74 -12.59 12.96
CA LEU A 177 -5.51 -12.30 11.74
C LEU A 177 -4.96 -13.03 10.50
N ARG A 178 -3.65 -13.27 10.45
CA ARG A 178 -2.96 -13.89 9.30
C ARG A 178 -2.57 -15.35 9.51
N GLY A 179 -2.80 -15.90 10.71
CA GLY A 179 -2.34 -17.25 11.06
C GLY A 179 -0.81 -17.39 11.03
N LEU A 180 -0.09 -16.34 11.41
CA LEU A 180 1.37 -16.28 11.40
C LEU A 180 1.95 -16.33 12.82
N LEU A 181 3.27 -16.51 12.91
CA LEU A 181 4.03 -16.35 14.15
C LEU A 181 4.85 -15.06 14.09
N VAL A 182 5.03 -14.42 15.25
CA VAL A 182 5.96 -13.29 15.40
C VAL A 182 7.35 -13.84 15.68
N GLU A 183 8.26 -13.71 14.71
CA GLU A 183 9.66 -14.09 14.91
C GLU A 183 10.41 -12.99 15.64
N THR A 184 11.08 -13.32 16.73
CA THR A 184 11.92 -12.37 17.46
C THR A 184 13.36 -12.53 17.04
N ARG A 185 13.97 -11.45 16.56
CA ARG A 185 15.38 -11.43 16.17
C ARG A 185 16.16 -10.41 16.99
N ALA A 186 16.99 -10.93 17.90
CA ALA A 186 17.96 -10.12 18.62
C ALA A 186 19.01 -9.59 17.65
N LEU A 187 19.35 -8.30 17.76
CA LEU A 187 20.42 -7.68 16.99
C LEU A 187 21.68 -7.67 17.85
N LYS A 188 22.79 -8.22 17.35
CA LYS A 188 24.01 -8.45 18.15
C LYS A 188 24.58 -7.18 18.76
N ASP A 189 24.48 -6.06 18.06
CA ASP A 189 25.00 -4.75 18.49
C ASP A 189 23.91 -3.64 18.52
N GLY A 190 22.63 -3.96 18.26
CA GLY A 190 21.59 -2.94 18.01
C GLY A 190 21.87 -2.03 16.80
N LYS A 191 22.82 -2.41 15.93
CA LYS A 191 23.31 -1.57 14.84
C LYS A 191 22.38 -1.62 13.61
N PRO A 192 22.16 -0.49 12.91
CA PRO A 192 21.35 -0.44 11.70
C PRO A 192 21.76 -1.42 10.59
N LYS A 193 23.05 -1.83 10.51
CA LYS A 193 23.54 -2.72 9.45
C LYS A 193 22.85 -4.09 9.45
N GLU A 194 22.60 -4.67 10.62
CA GLU A 194 21.96 -5.97 10.73
C GLU A 194 20.47 -5.86 10.38
N ALA A 195 19.77 -4.86 10.93
CA ALA A 195 18.39 -4.55 10.57
C ALA A 195 18.20 -4.31 9.06
N LEU A 196 19.13 -3.60 8.41
CA LEU A 196 19.16 -3.41 6.96
C LEU A 196 19.28 -4.73 6.20
N SER A 197 20.07 -5.69 6.70
CA SER A 197 20.15 -7.02 6.10
C SER A 197 18.81 -7.72 6.19
N VAL A 198 18.21 -7.78 7.38
CA VAL A 198 16.92 -8.42 7.60
C VAL A 198 15.85 -7.88 6.65
N ILE A 199 15.71 -6.56 6.58
CA ILE A 199 14.72 -5.91 5.70
C ILE A 199 14.97 -6.27 4.22
N ARG A 200 16.22 -6.30 3.77
CA ARG A 200 16.54 -6.64 2.38
C ARG A 200 16.34 -8.12 2.08
N ASP A 201 16.61 -8.99 3.05
CA ASP A 201 16.37 -10.44 2.91
C ASP A 201 14.85 -10.68 2.81
N HIS A 202 14.07 -10.05 3.69
CA HIS A 202 12.62 -10.06 3.64
C HIS A 202 12.05 -9.59 2.30
N ALA A 203 12.58 -8.48 1.75
CA ALA A 203 12.17 -7.93 0.47
C ALA A 203 12.40 -8.87 -0.72
N THR A 204 13.33 -9.84 -0.59
CA THR A 204 13.59 -10.85 -1.62
C THR A 204 12.89 -12.18 -1.37
N GLU A 205 12.61 -12.50 -0.11
CA GLU A 205 12.02 -13.79 0.28
C GLU A 205 10.49 -13.78 0.25
N TYR A 206 9.87 -12.63 0.54
CA TYR A 206 8.42 -12.51 0.71
C TYR A 206 7.85 -11.41 -0.19
N PRO A 207 6.69 -11.64 -0.84
CA PRO A 207 5.97 -10.58 -1.55
C PRO A 207 5.60 -9.41 -0.62
N ALA A 208 5.28 -9.71 0.64
CA ALA A 208 5.04 -8.72 1.68
C ALA A 208 5.43 -9.26 3.06
N SER A 209 6.00 -8.41 3.91
CA SER A 209 6.30 -8.73 5.31
C SER A 209 6.19 -7.51 6.22
N VAL A 210 6.07 -7.75 7.52
CA VAL A 210 6.12 -6.71 8.55
C VAL A 210 7.39 -6.88 9.37
N VAL A 211 8.15 -5.80 9.50
CA VAL A 211 9.33 -5.73 10.37
C VAL A 211 9.09 -4.63 11.39
N SER A 212 9.11 -4.99 12.68
CA SER A 212 9.01 -4.04 13.77
C SER A 212 10.37 -3.75 14.38
N ALA A 213 10.59 -2.50 14.81
CA ALA A 213 11.78 -2.05 15.53
C ALA A 213 11.42 -0.90 16.48
N ASP A 214 12.26 -0.63 17.48
CA ASP A 214 12.09 0.59 18.28
C ASP A 214 12.17 1.86 17.41
N GLN A 215 11.53 2.94 17.86
CA GLN A 215 11.41 4.20 17.11
C GLN A 215 12.77 4.70 16.57
N ASP A 216 13.80 4.67 17.42
CA ASP A 216 15.13 5.19 17.10
C ASP A 216 15.85 4.31 16.06
N LEU A 217 15.79 2.99 16.22
CA LEU A 217 16.30 2.05 15.22
C LEU A 217 15.56 2.18 13.89
N ALA A 218 14.23 2.23 13.90
CA ALA A 218 13.42 2.35 12.68
C ALA A 218 13.78 3.61 11.90
N GLN A 219 13.92 4.76 12.58
CA GLN A 219 14.32 6.03 11.97
C GLN A 219 15.72 5.96 11.34
N ARG A 220 16.70 5.38 12.04
CA ARG A 220 18.06 5.21 11.49
C ARG A 220 18.10 4.28 10.29
N VAL A 221 17.35 3.17 10.34
CA VAL A 221 17.30 2.18 9.26
C VAL A 221 16.65 2.78 8.02
N LYS A 222 15.50 3.44 8.18
CA LYS A 222 14.82 4.19 7.12
C LYS A 222 15.75 5.21 6.48
N LYS A 223 16.42 6.05 7.28
CA LYS A 223 17.37 7.06 6.79
C LYS A 223 18.50 6.44 5.97
N LYS A 224 19.12 5.36 6.48
CA LYS A 224 20.21 4.67 5.78
C LYS A 224 19.76 3.96 4.50
N LEU A 225 18.54 3.41 4.45
CA LEU A 225 18.00 2.84 3.21
C LEU A 225 17.84 3.92 2.15
N ALA A 226 17.21 5.03 2.50
CA ALA A 226 16.97 6.16 1.61
C ALA A 226 18.29 6.73 1.05
N GLU A 227 19.28 6.96 1.91
CA GLU A 227 20.60 7.44 1.52
C GLU A 227 21.34 6.46 0.59
N ARG A 228 21.30 5.16 0.90
CA ARG A 228 22.06 4.15 0.17
C ARG A 228 21.49 3.84 -1.22
N ASP A 229 20.17 3.86 -1.34
CA ASP A 229 19.47 3.48 -2.57
C ASP A 229 18.98 4.71 -3.36
N GLY A 230 19.34 5.93 -2.92
CA GLY A 230 19.08 7.16 -3.66
C GLY A 230 17.61 7.60 -3.67
N ILE A 231 16.82 7.18 -2.69
CA ILE A 231 15.40 7.52 -2.59
C ILE A 231 15.23 8.82 -1.82
N ALA A 232 14.65 9.82 -2.47
CA ALA A 232 14.28 11.07 -1.82
C ALA A 232 13.22 10.80 -0.73
N GLN A 233 13.42 11.34 0.47
CA GLN A 233 12.40 11.26 1.53
C GLN A 233 11.25 12.19 1.14
N GLN A 234 10.05 11.65 0.92
CA GLN A 234 8.88 12.47 0.63
C GLN A 234 8.33 13.12 1.92
N PRO A 235 7.98 14.42 1.90
CA PRO A 235 7.27 15.06 3.01
C PRO A 235 5.84 14.50 3.18
N PRO A 236 5.24 14.56 4.38
CA PRO A 236 5.65 15.32 5.57
C PRO A 236 6.93 14.81 6.24
N ALA A 237 7.50 15.67 7.09
CA ALA A 237 8.58 15.31 8.00
C ALA A 237 8.29 13.96 8.68
N THR A 238 9.21 13.05 8.48
CA THR A 238 9.15 11.62 8.79
C THR A 238 9.09 11.28 10.29
N GLU A 239 8.80 12.24 11.15
CA GLU A 239 8.94 12.12 12.61
C GLU A 239 7.69 11.52 13.28
N ASP A 240 6.48 11.75 12.76
CA ASP A 240 5.23 11.19 13.33
C ASP A 240 4.56 10.13 12.44
N ALA A 241 5.32 9.42 11.61
CA ALA A 241 4.77 8.30 10.84
C ALA A 241 4.41 7.14 11.79
N THR A 242 3.21 6.58 11.62
CA THR A 242 2.79 5.35 12.31
C THR A 242 3.56 4.15 11.78
N LEU A 243 3.82 4.12 10.46
CA LEU A 243 4.60 3.09 9.78
C LEU A 243 5.23 3.64 8.49
N TRP A 244 6.18 2.90 7.93
CA TRP A 244 6.69 3.12 6.57
C TRP A 244 6.44 1.92 5.69
N ILE A 245 6.01 2.18 4.46
CA ILE A 245 5.85 1.18 3.41
C ILE A 245 7.11 1.26 2.54
N LEU A 246 7.91 0.20 2.56
CA LEU A 246 9.17 0.12 1.83
C LEU A 246 9.00 -0.83 0.64
N GLY A 247 8.92 -0.27 -0.56
CA GLY A 247 8.82 -1.03 -1.80
C GLY A 247 10.21 -1.31 -2.39
N PHE A 248 10.50 -2.58 -2.67
CA PHE A 248 11.78 -3.03 -3.20
C PHE A 248 11.67 -3.65 -4.59
N THR A 249 12.68 -3.41 -5.42
CA THR A 249 12.97 -4.18 -6.64
C THR A 249 14.18 -5.05 -6.36
N GLY A 250 13.98 -6.34 -6.13
CA GLY A 250 14.99 -7.23 -5.55
C GLY A 250 15.45 -6.73 -4.19
N ARG A 251 16.76 -6.41 -4.05
CA ARG A 251 17.34 -5.91 -2.79
C ARG A 251 17.40 -4.38 -2.67
N ASN A 252 17.00 -3.66 -3.72
CA ASN A 252 17.13 -2.20 -3.78
C ASN A 252 15.81 -1.54 -3.43
N LEU A 253 15.83 -0.60 -2.48
CA LEU A 253 14.67 0.22 -2.19
C LEU A 253 14.32 1.05 -3.43
N SER A 254 13.06 1.01 -3.85
CA SER A 254 12.55 1.68 -5.05
C SER A 254 11.43 2.68 -4.72
N ALA A 255 10.72 2.47 -3.61
CA ALA A 255 9.69 3.38 -3.10
C ALA A 255 9.71 3.39 -1.57
N MET A 256 9.39 4.53 -0.97
CA MET A 256 9.28 4.68 0.47
C MET A 256 8.19 5.69 0.82
N ASP A 257 7.09 5.20 1.38
CA ASP A 257 5.95 6.01 1.77
C ASP A 257 5.81 6.03 3.29
N ALA A 258 5.68 7.23 3.86
CA ALA A 258 5.35 7.40 5.26
C ALA A 258 3.82 7.41 5.43
N PHE A 259 3.31 6.63 6.38
CA PHE A 259 1.89 6.51 6.63
C PHE A 259 1.53 6.89 8.06
N ARG A 260 0.46 7.67 8.23
CA ARG A 260 -0.07 8.09 9.53
C ARG A 260 -1.46 7.48 9.73
N SER A 261 -1.67 6.80 10.84
CA SER A 261 -2.97 6.20 11.22
C SER A 261 -4.00 7.23 11.70
N ASN A 262 -3.56 8.45 12.03
CA ASN A 262 -4.44 9.51 12.52
C ASN A 262 -4.94 10.39 11.38
N GLY A 263 -5.85 9.84 10.56
CA GLY A 263 -7.02 10.46 9.90
C GLY A 263 -7.01 11.88 9.31
N ALA A 264 -5.90 12.62 9.30
CA ALA A 264 -5.82 13.91 8.64
C ALA A 264 -5.58 13.68 7.14
N PRO A 265 -6.50 14.07 6.25
CA PRO A 265 -6.16 14.15 4.84
C PRO A 265 -5.06 15.20 4.66
N TRP A 266 -4.05 14.90 3.84
CA TRP A 266 -3.24 15.95 3.22
C TRP A 266 -4.11 16.85 2.34
#